data_AF-A0ABD4ZEN1-F1
#
_entry.id   AF-A0ABD4ZEN1-F1
#
_cell.length_a   1.000
_cell.length_b   1.000
_cell.length_c   1.000
_cell.angle_alpha   90.00
_cell.angle_beta   90.00
_cell.angle_gamma   90.00
#
_symmetry.space_group_name_H-M   'P 1'
#
loop_
_entity.id
_entity.type
_entity.pdbx_description
1 polymer ?
#
loop_
_entity_poly.entity_id
_entity_poly.type
_entity_poly.pdbx_seq_one_letter_code
_entity_poly.pdbx_strand_id
1 'polypeptide(L)' 'FQDTVAGGDWLCEQDVVEYFVQHSPVEMTQLERWGCPWSRKADGDVNVRRFGGMKIERTWFAADKTGFHLLHTLFQTSI' A
#
# COMPACT_ATOMS: atom_id res chain seq x y z
N PHE A 1 -7.31 -5.40 -8.48
CA PHE A 1 -8.74 -5.49 -8.85
C PHE A 1 -9.32 -6.84 -8.46
N GLN A 2 -9.02 -7.92 -9.19
CA GLN A 2 -9.66 -9.24 -9.00
C GLN A 2 -9.58 -9.78 -7.57
N ASP A 3 -8.40 -9.77 -6.91
CA ASP A 3 -8.28 -10.24 -5.51
C ASP A 3 -9.20 -9.46 -4.55
N THR A 4 -9.44 -8.16 -4.80
CA THR A 4 -10.34 -7.33 -3.98
C THR A 4 -11.80 -7.68 -4.22
N VAL A 5 -12.21 -7.82 -5.49
CA VAL A 5 -13.59 -8.18 -5.84
C VAL A 5 -13.95 -9.59 -5.37
N ALA A 6 -13.03 -10.54 -5.56
CA ALA A 6 -13.19 -11.91 -5.10
C ALA A 6 -13.18 -12.01 -3.57
N GLY A 7 -12.29 -11.29 -2.88
CA GLY A 7 -12.25 -11.27 -1.42
C GLY A 7 -13.43 -10.52 -0.77
N GLY A 8 -14.10 -9.66 -1.52
CA GLY A 8 -15.33 -8.98 -1.10
C GLY A 8 -16.61 -9.72 -1.49
N ASP A 9 -16.52 -10.97 -1.94
CA ASP A 9 -17.65 -11.80 -2.39
C ASP A 9 -18.59 -11.07 -3.38
N TRP A 10 -18.01 -10.26 -4.27
CA TRP A 10 -18.73 -9.43 -5.26
C TRP A 10 -19.71 -8.41 -4.65
N LEU A 11 -19.64 -8.14 -3.34
CA LEU A 11 -20.45 -7.14 -2.65
C LEU A 11 -19.85 -5.72 -2.74
N CYS A 12 -18.61 -5.58 -3.20
CA CYS A 12 -17.97 -4.28 -3.39
C CYS A 12 -18.53 -3.54 -4.62
N GLU A 13 -18.65 -2.21 -4.51
CA GLU A 13 -18.86 -1.35 -5.67
C GLU A 13 -17.61 -1.36 -6.56
N GLN A 14 -17.72 -1.96 -7.74
CA GLN A 14 -16.56 -2.28 -8.56
C GLN A 14 -15.86 -1.04 -9.13
N ASP A 15 -16.60 0.04 -9.43
CA ASP A 15 -16.01 1.30 -9.91
C ASP A 15 -15.14 1.96 -8.84
N VAL A 16 -15.54 1.86 -7.57
CA VAL A 16 -14.73 2.34 -6.44
C VAL A 16 -13.47 1.48 -6.27
N VAL A 17 -13.60 0.15 -6.43
CA VAL A 17 -12.45 -0.76 -6.40
C VAL A 17 -11.48 -0.48 -7.54
N GLU A 18 -11.98 -0.22 -8.75
CA GLU A 18 -11.20 0.17 -9.93
C GLU A 18 -10.38 1.43 -9.62
N TYR A 19 -11.04 2.49 -9.15
CA TYR A 19 -10.36 3.72 -8.76
C TYR A 19 -9.28 3.46 -7.71
N PHE A 20 -9.61 2.72 -6.66
CA PHE A 20 -8.70 2.41 -5.57
C PHE A 20 -7.42 1.70 -6.05
N VAL A 21 -7.55 0.67 -6.88
CA VAL A 21 -6.39 -0.11 -7.33
C VAL A 21 -5.52 0.63 -8.34
N GLN A 22 -6.11 1.56 -9.11
CA GLN A 22 -5.36 2.40 -10.04
C GLN A 22 -4.55 3.49 -9.31
N HIS A 23 -5.08 4.05 -8.21
CA HIS A 23 -4.43 5.13 -7.47
C HIS A 23 -3.47 4.65 -6.38
N SER A 24 -3.68 3.44 -5.84
CA SER A 24 -2.86 2.90 -4.74
C SER A 24 -1.34 3.00 -4.98
N PRO A 25 -0.78 2.64 -6.15
CA PRO A 25 0.67 2.76 -6.38
C PRO A 25 1.15 4.21 -6.32
N VAL A 26 0.36 5.16 -6.85
CA VAL A 26 0.71 6.59 -6.87
C VAL A 26 0.79 7.13 -5.45
N GLU A 27 -0.20 6.84 -4.62
CA GLU A 27 -0.23 7.27 -3.22
C GLU A 27 0.94 6.69 -2.40
N MET A 28 1.28 5.42 -2.62
CA MET A 28 2.39 4.78 -1.88
C MET A 28 3.75 5.35 -2.29
N THR A 29 3.94 5.63 -3.57
CA THR A 29 5.13 6.34 -4.08
C THR A 29 5.18 7.79 -3.58
N GLN A 30 4.03 8.46 -3.42
CA GLN A 30 3.99 9.80 -2.85
C GLN A 30 4.46 9.81 -1.38
N LEU A 31 3.99 8.84 -0.59
CA LEU A 31 4.45 8.66 0.80
C LEU A 31 5.94 8.38 0.88
N GLU A 32 6.49 7.62 -0.07
CA GLU A 32 7.93 7.41 -0.17
C GLU A 32 8.68 8.74 -0.39
N ARG A 33 8.19 9.58 -1.29
CA ARG A 33 8.76 10.92 -1.57
C ARG A 33 8.62 11.87 -0.39
N TRP A 34 7.58 11.72 0.42
CA TRP A 34 7.42 12.44 1.69
C TRP A 34 8.28 11.87 2.84
N GLY A 35 9.06 10.81 2.59
CA GLY A 35 10.02 10.27 3.54
C GLY A 35 9.50 9.11 4.38
N CYS A 36 8.39 8.48 4.02
CA CYS A 36 7.95 7.24 4.67
C CYS A 36 9.00 6.14 4.46
N PRO A 37 9.57 5.56 5.53
CA PRO A 37 10.68 4.61 5.45
C PRO A 37 10.20 3.20 5.09
N TRP A 38 9.75 3.01 3.85
CA TRP A 38 9.42 1.69 3.32
C TRP A 38 10.61 0.73 3.41
N SER A 39 10.35 -0.50 3.85
CA SER A 39 11.36 -1.55 3.90
C SER A 39 11.89 -1.84 2.50
N ARG A 40 13.20 -2.06 2.39
CA ARG A 40 13.89 -2.21 1.10
C ARG A 40 14.40 -3.62 0.87
N LYS A 41 14.50 -3.96 -0.41
CA LYS A 41 15.31 -5.09 -0.90
C LYS A 41 16.79 -4.68 -0.93
N ALA A 42 17.67 -5.63 -1.22
CA ALA A 42 19.10 -5.38 -1.30
C ALA A 42 19.50 -4.42 -2.44
N ASP A 43 18.67 -4.31 -3.47
CA ASP A 43 18.84 -3.40 -4.62
C ASP A 43 18.33 -1.96 -4.36
N GLY A 44 17.68 -1.73 -3.22
CA GLY A 44 17.10 -0.43 -2.86
C GLY A 44 15.63 -0.24 -3.27
N ASP A 45 15.05 -1.18 -4.02
CA ASP A 45 13.63 -1.14 -4.35
C ASP A 45 12.77 -1.41 -3.11
N VAL A 46 11.53 -0.91 -3.12
CA VAL A 46 10.58 -1.20 -2.04
C VAL A 46 10.28 -2.69 -1.98
N ASN A 47 10.40 -3.23 -0.79
CA ASN A 47 10.06 -4.61 -0.50
C ASN A 47 8.55 -4.78 -0.26
N VAL A 48 8.02 -5.91 -0.69
CA VAL A 48 6.62 -6.28 -0.50
C VAL A 48 6.55 -7.63 0.18
N ARG A 49 5.45 -7.88 0.91
CA ARG A 49 5.20 -9.17 1.56
C ARG A 49 3.82 -9.71 1.21
N ARG A 50 3.62 -11.01 1.45
CA ARG A 50 2.30 -11.62 1.41
C ARG A 50 1.47 -11.19 2.62
N PHE A 51 0.23 -10.80 2.37
CA PHE A 51 -0.77 -10.51 3.40
C PHE A 51 -2.17 -10.73 2.81
N GLY A 52 -3.12 -11.16 3.63
CA GLY A 52 -4.53 -11.24 3.23
C GLY A 52 -4.84 -12.19 2.06
N GLY A 53 -4.02 -13.23 1.83
CA GLY A 53 -4.32 -14.25 0.81
C GLY A 53 -4.17 -13.81 -0.64
N MET A 54 -3.48 -12.69 -0.91
CA MET A 54 -3.25 -12.23 -2.28
C MET A 54 -2.43 -13.22 -3.10
N LYS A 55 -2.78 -13.38 -4.39
CA LYS A 55 -2.08 -14.31 -5.30
C LYS A 55 -0.61 -13.91 -5.51
N ILE A 56 -0.40 -12.63 -5.77
CA ILE A 56 0.91 -11.98 -5.94
C ILE A 56 1.16 -11.08 -4.73
N GLU A 57 2.37 -11.14 -4.18
CA GLU A 57 2.76 -10.25 -3.09
C GLU A 57 2.81 -8.79 -3.53
N ARG A 58 2.13 -7.93 -2.78
CA ARG A 58 2.03 -6.49 -3.08
C ARG A 58 1.73 -5.65 -1.84
N THR A 59 1.88 -6.22 -0.64
CA THR A 59 1.67 -5.47 0.60
C THR A 59 2.95 -4.73 0.98
N TRP A 60 2.91 -3.41 0.86
CA TRP A 60 3.97 -2.51 1.26
C TRP A 60 4.05 -2.45 2.78
N PHE A 61 5.26 -2.33 3.33
CA PHE A 61 5.46 -2.32 4.78
C PHE A 61 6.70 -1.51 5.18
N ALA A 62 6.64 -0.95 6.38
CA ALA A 62 7.78 -0.36 7.08
C ALA A 62 7.99 -1.18 8.37
N ALA A 63 8.79 -2.24 8.27
CA ALA A 63 9.01 -3.24 9.30
C ALA A 63 7.68 -3.73 9.94
N ASP A 64 7.57 -3.65 11.26
CA ASP A 64 6.38 -3.97 12.06
C ASP A 64 5.55 -2.71 12.42
N LYS A 65 5.95 -1.53 11.95
CA LYS A 65 5.41 -0.21 12.36
C LYS A 65 4.85 0.61 11.19
N THR A 66 4.30 -0.07 10.18
CA THR A 66 3.78 0.57 8.97
C THR A 66 2.78 1.70 9.28
N GLY A 67 1.79 1.46 10.15
CA GLY A 67 0.81 2.49 10.51
C GLY A 67 1.41 3.70 11.25
N PHE A 68 2.40 3.46 12.13
CA PHE A 68 3.10 4.53 12.84
C PHE A 68 3.84 5.44 11.85
N HIS A 69 4.60 4.86 10.92
CA HIS A 69 5.35 5.63 9.94
C HIS A 69 4.44 6.39 8.97
N LEU A 70 3.37 5.76 8.48
CA LEU A 70 2.37 6.42 7.64
C LEU A 70 1.78 7.66 8.32
N LEU A 71 1.34 7.51 9.57
CA LEU A 71 0.74 8.61 10.32
C LEU A 71 1.74 9.76 10.55
N HIS A 72 2.97 9.42 10.97
CA HIS A 72 3.99 10.43 11.21
C HIS A 72 4.40 11.17 9.92
N THR A 73 4.57 10.46 8.80
CA THR A 73 4.91 11.09 7.52
C THR A 73 3.83 12.07 7.07
N LEU A 74 2.55 11.66 7.14
CA LEU A 74 1.43 12.54 6.79
C LEU A 74 1.36 13.75 7.72
N PHE A 75 1.46 13.54 9.04
CA PHE A 75 1.39 14.62 10.02
C PHE A 75 2.53 15.63 9.85
N GLN A 76 3.77 15.15 9.66
CA GLN A 76 4.94 16.01 9.49
C GLN A 76 4.93 16.78 8.16
N THR A 77 4.23 16.29 7.14
CA THR A 77 4.08 16.98 5.84
C THR A 77 2.90 17.96 5.84
N SER A 78 1.97 17.82 6.79
CA SER A 78 0.79 18.69 6.89
C SER A 78 1.05 20.06 7.52
N ILE A 79 2.23 20.23 8.13
CA ILE A 79 2.70 21.45 8.79
C ILE A 79 3.81 22.06 7.95
#